data_AF-A0A069QHN9-F1
#
_entry.id   AF-A0A069QHN9-F1
#
_cell.length_a   1.000
_cell.length_b   1.000
_cell.length_c   1.000
_cell.angle_alpha   90.00
_cell.angle_beta   90.00
_cell.angle_gamma   90.00
#
_symmetry.space_group_name_H-M   'P 1'
#
loop_
_entity.id
_entity.type
_entity.pdbx_description
1 polymer ?
#
loop_
_entity_poly.entity_id
_entity_poly.type
_entity_poly.pdbx_seq_one_letter_code
_entity_poly.pdbx_strand_id
1 'polypeptide(L)'
;MAVISLIILATYLMAMGLAYGVREYVSDNYYIGKHPWLFSVVIAVSGGLMLPPMLEKGGDAPFLALFVVFGLLIVAIAPHYKVDKMHAVGAFTALICGVMWAMSFHTRIVACVAMAWGCYWAAKLPKPYYVGEVAAFGLIYGTILT
;
A
#
# COMPACT_ATOMS: atom_id res chain seq x y z
N MET A 1 -5.27 15.79 5.49
CA MET A 1 -4.56 14.59 5.99
C MET A 1 -4.09 13.67 4.87
N ALA A 2 -4.94 13.35 3.87
CA ALA A 2 -4.59 12.49 2.74
C ALA A 2 -3.31 12.90 1.99
N VAL A 3 -3.19 14.18 1.64
CA VAL A 3 -2.02 14.72 0.92
C VAL A 3 -0.73 14.57 1.74
N ILE A 4 -0.78 14.82 3.05
CA ILE A 4 0.36 14.66 3.95
C ILE A 4 0.78 13.18 3.99
N SER A 5 -0.19 12.27 4.14
CA SER A 5 0.06 10.83 4.16
C SER A 5 0.72 10.34 2.86
N LEU A 6 0.20 10.81 1.72
CA LEU A 6 0.74 10.53 0.40
C LEU A 6 2.18 11.04 0.26
N ILE A 7 2.46 12.28 0.68
CA ILE A 7 3.81 12.86 0.61
C ILE A 7 4.78 12.04 1.47
N ILE A 8 4.40 11.65 2.69
CA ILE A 8 5.24 10.84 3.57
C ILE A 8 5.59 9.52 2.90
N LEU A 9 4.58 8.78 2.42
CA LEU A 9 4.79 7.47 1.79
C LEU A 9 5.58 7.60 0.48
N ALA A 10 5.20 8.52 -0.40
CA ALA A 10 5.84 8.72 -1.70
C ALA A 10 7.30 9.15 -1.56
N THR A 11 7.59 10.09 -0.66
CA THR A 11 8.96 10.56 -0.41
C THR A 11 9.82 9.43 0.14
N TYR A 12 9.27 8.62 1.05
CA TYR A 12 9.98 7.47 1.60
C TYR A 12 10.29 6.42 0.52
N LEU A 13 9.30 6.02 -0.28
CA LEU A 13 9.50 5.04 -1.36
C LEU A 13 10.49 5.55 -2.42
N MET A 14 10.42 6.85 -2.76
CA MET A 14 11.35 7.47 -3.70
C MET A 14 12.78 7.52 -3.14
N ALA A 15 12.94 7.94 -1.89
CA ALA A 15 14.25 7.97 -1.23
C ALA A 15 14.87 6.57 -1.13
N MET A 16 14.08 5.57 -0.74
CA MET A 16 14.54 4.18 -0.67
C MET A 16 14.89 3.62 -2.05
N GLY A 17 14.05 3.90 -3.06
CA GLY A 17 14.29 3.49 -4.45
C GLY A 17 15.55 4.11 -5.05
N LEU A 18 15.85 5.38 -4.74
CA LEU A 18 17.06 6.08 -5.21
C LEU A 18 18.32 5.65 -4.47
N ALA A 19 18.25 5.44 -3.16
CA ALA A 19 19.42 5.12 -2.34
C ALA A 19 19.79 3.63 -2.37
N TYR A 20 18.81 2.73 -2.42
CA TYR A 20 19.01 1.28 -2.26
C TYR A 20 18.45 0.43 -3.40
N GLY A 21 17.77 1.07 -4.37
CA GLY A 21 17.09 0.40 -5.47
C GLY A 21 15.75 -0.21 -5.06
N VAL A 22 14.90 -0.46 -6.06
CA VAL A 22 13.62 -1.16 -5.87
C VAL A 22 13.86 -2.66 -5.70
N ARG A 23 13.22 -3.31 -4.73
CA ARG A 23 13.29 -4.77 -4.50
C ARG A 23 11.98 -5.44 -4.92
N GLU A 24 11.76 -6.69 -4.51
CA GLU A 24 10.60 -7.47 -4.97
C GLU A 24 9.30 -6.97 -4.32
N TYR A 25 9.38 -6.56 -3.05
CA TYR A 25 8.26 -6.03 -2.26
C TYR A 25 8.60 -4.68 -1.63
N VAL A 26 7.58 -3.86 -1.33
CA VAL A 26 7.72 -2.60 -0.59
C VAL A 26 8.28 -2.86 0.82
N SER A 27 7.93 -4.00 1.42
CA SER A 27 8.44 -4.43 2.73
C SER A 27 9.91 -4.81 2.76
N ASP A 28 10.55 -5.05 1.60
CA ASP A 28 12.01 -5.25 1.54
C ASP A 28 12.80 -4.01 1.97
N ASN A 29 12.16 -2.83 1.94
CA ASN A 29 12.74 -1.57 2.43
C ASN A 29 13.15 -1.66 3.91
N TYR A 30 12.47 -2.51 4.69
CA TYR A 30 12.85 -2.79 6.08
C TYR A 30 14.25 -3.42 6.19
N TYR A 31 14.64 -4.29 5.25
CA TYR A 31 15.89 -5.05 5.34
C TYR A 31 17.10 -4.35 4.70
N ILE A 32 16.87 -3.45 3.75
CA ILE A 32 17.95 -2.80 2.98
C ILE A 32 18.32 -1.42 3.52
N GLY A 33 17.40 -0.77 4.24
CA GLY A 33 17.62 0.58 4.76
C GLY A 33 18.58 0.60 5.95
N LYS A 34 19.40 1.65 6.04
CA LYS A 34 20.26 1.92 7.20
C LYS A 34 19.48 1.98 8.53
N HIS A 35 18.22 2.40 8.47
CA HIS A 35 17.33 2.51 9.63
C HIS A 35 16.03 1.70 9.37
N PRO A 36 16.02 0.39 9.64
CA PRO A 36 14.89 -0.51 9.39
C PRO A 36 13.55 -0.03 9.98
N TRP A 37 13.61 0.53 11.19
CA TRP A 37 12.43 1.05 11.91
C TRP A 37 11.69 2.16 11.16
N LEU A 38 12.35 2.88 10.23
CA LEU A 38 11.71 3.91 9.41
C LEU A 38 10.59 3.33 8.55
N PHE A 39 10.75 2.10 8.05
CA PHE A 39 9.70 1.42 7.28
C PHE A 39 8.42 1.32 8.12
N SER A 40 8.53 0.74 9.32
CA SER A 40 7.41 0.56 10.23
C SER A 40 6.75 1.89 10.61
N VAL A 41 7.54 2.91 10.92
CA VAL A 41 7.01 4.24 11.27
C VAL A 41 6.28 4.86 10.08
N VAL A 42 6.85 4.82 8.88
CA VAL A 42 6.21 5.37 7.68
C VAL A 42 4.90 4.65 7.38
N ILE A 43 4.88 3.32 7.37
CA ILE A 43 3.65 2.55 7.11
C ILE A 43 2.58 2.83 8.17
N ALA A 44 2.94 2.85 9.46
CA ALA A 44 2.00 3.13 10.54
C ALA A 44 1.43 4.55 10.48
N VAL A 45 2.30 5.56 10.29
CA VAL A 45 1.89 6.97 10.23
C VAL A 45 1.06 7.24 8.97
N SER A 46 1.51 6.76 7.81
CA SER A 46 0.76 6.92 6.56
C SER A 46 -0.59 6.19 6.63
N GLY A 47 -0.61 4.96 7.14
CA GLY A 47 -1.86 4.22 7.36
C GLY A 47 -2.82 4.97 8.29
N GLY A 48 -2.35 5.41 9.45
CA GLY A 48 -3.17 6.17 10.40
C GLY A 48 -3.71 7.49 9.84
N LEU A 49 -2.87 8.26 9.12
CA LEU A 49 -3.28 9.52 8.48
C LEU A 49 -4.23 9.31 7.28
N MET A 50 -4.23 8.12 6.69
CA MET A 50 -5.11 7.75 5.59
C MET A 50 -6.51 7.36 6.06
N LEU A 51 -6.69 6.92 7.32
CA LEU A 51 -7.99 6.46 7.83
C LEU A 51 -9.09 7.55 7.80
N PRO A 52 -8.91 8.75 8.40
CA PRO A 52 -9.96 9.76 8.40
C PRO A 52 -10.47 10.12 6.99
N PRO A 53 -9.60 10.43 6.01
CA PRO A 53 -10.07 10.82 4.68
C PRO A 53 -10.70 9.66 3.90
N MET A 54 -10.31 8.39 4.15
CA MET A 54 -11.02 7.25 3.57
C MET A 54 -12.44 7.11 4.13
N LEU A 55 -12.63 7.31 5.43
CA LEU A 55 -13.95 7.27 6.07
C LEU A 55 -14.83 8.45 5.65
N GLU A 56 -14.27 9.66 5.54
CA GLU A 56 -14.96 10.87 5.08
C GLU A 56 -15.41 10.77 3.63
N LYS A 57 -14.61 10.12 2.77
CA LYS A 57 -14.97 9.89 1.37
C LYS A 57 -16.18 8.96 1.23
N GLY A 58 -16.38 8.05 2.19
CA GLY A 58 -17.56 7.18 2.27
C GLY A 58 -17.52 5.99 1.31
N GLY A 59 -18.55 5.88 0.47
CA GLY A 59 -18.76 4.79 -0.49
C GLY A 59 -19.70 3.70 0.02
N ASP A 60 -19.88 2.63 -0.76
CA ASP A 60 -20.80 1.53 -0.41
C ASP A 60 -20.30 0.68 0.77
N ALA A 61 -18.99 0.69 1.03
CA ALA A 61 -18.36 -0.14 2.06
C ALA A 61 -17.24 0.63 2.81
N PRO A 62 -17.56 1.70 3.55
CA PRO A 62 -16.57 2.55 4.22
C PRO A 62 -15.81 1.81 5.32
N PHE A 63 -16.40 0.75 5.90
CA PHE A 63 -15.75 -0.10 6.90
C PHE A 63 -14.49 -0.80 6.38
N LEU A 64 -14.36 -0.98 5.05
CA LEU A 64 -13.14 -1.54 4.45
C LEU A 64 -11.91 -0.68 4.75
N ALA A 65 -12.07 0.64 4.93
CA ALA A 65 -10.99 1.53 5.33
C ALA A 65 -10.37 1.13 6.68
N LEU A 66 -11.18 0.62 7.62
CA LEU A 66 -10.69 0.13 8.91
C LEU A 66 -9.79 -1.09 8.72
N PHE A 67 -10.18 -2.03 7.84
CA PHE A 67 -9.39 -3.22 7.53
C PHE A 67 -8.10 -2.88 6.78
N VAL A 68 -8.13 -1.87 5.91
CA VAL A 68 -6.92 -1.35 5.24
C VAL A 68 -5.91 -0.89 6.28
N VAL A 69 -6.33 0.01 7.17
CA VAL A 69 -5.42 0.59 8.16
C VAL A 69 -4.99 -0.44 9.19
N PHE A 70 -5.89 -1.32 9.61
CA PHE A 70 -5.54 -2.44 10.49
C PHE A 70 -4.48 -3.36 9.86
N GLY A 71 -4.64 -3.74 8.59
CA GLY A 71 -3.65 -4.54 7.86
C GLY A 71 -2.30 -3.83 7.76
N LEU A 72 -2.29 -2.53 7.48
CA LEU A 72 -1.06 -1.71 7.46
C LEU A 72 -0.39 -1.62 8.84
N LEU A 73 -1.17 -1.52 9.92
CA LEU A 73 -0.62 -1.52 11.29
C LEU A 73 0.01 -2.88 11.64
N ILE A 74 -0.60 -4.01 11.22
CA ILE A 74 0.04 -5.33 11.36
C ILE A 74 1.37 -5.37 10.60
N VAL A 75 1.39 -4.89 9.35
CA VAL A 75 2.62 -4.79 8.53
C VAL A 75 3.69 -3.94 9.22
N ALA A 76 3.30 -2.85 9.89
CA ALA A 76 4.22 -2.00 10.62
C ALA A 76 4.76 -2.63 11.91
N ILE A 77 3.91 -3.35 12.67
CA ILE A 77 4.28 -4.02 13.94
C ILE A 77 5.13 -5.26 13.69
N ALA A 78 4.79 -6.03 12.65
CA ALA A 78 5.49 -7.23 12.23
C ALA A 78 6.16 -7.01 10.86
N PRO A 79 7.20 -6.16 10.76
CA PRO A 79 7.84 -5.85 9.47
C PRO A 79 8.70 -7.01 8.94
N HIS A 80 9.01 -8.01 9.78
CA HIS A 80 9.86 -9.16 9.45
C HIS A 80 9.13 -10.22 8.61
N TYR A 81 8.70 -9.86 7.40
CA TYR A 81 7.82 -10.71 6.58
C TYR A 81 8.42 -12.06 6.16
N LYS A 82 9.76 -12.20 6.15
CA LYS A 82 10.43 -13.46 5.75
C LYS A 82 10.27 -14.58 6.77
N VAL A 83 9.95 -14.23 8.01
CA VAL A 83 9.79 -15.18 9.12
C VAL A 83 8.36 -15.15 9.63
N ASP A 84 7.74 -13.97 9.64
CA ASP A 84 6.45 -13.76 10.26
C ASP A 84 5.30 -13.83 9.24
N LYS A 85 4.41 -14.82 9.42
CA LYS A 85 3.20 -14.97 8.62
C LYS A 85 2.18 -13.86 8.89
N MET A 86 2.24 -13.19 10.05
CA MET A 86 1.35 -12.09 10.38
C MET A 86 1.52 -10.92 9.39
N HIS A 87 2.74 -10.68 8.90
CA HIS A 87 2.99 -9.65 7.90
C HIS A 87 2.21 -9.90 6.62
N ALA A 88 2.29 -11.14 6.10
CA ALA A 88 1.59 -11.51 4.88
C ALA A 88 0.08 -11.36 5.03
N VAL A 89 -0.48 -11.79 6.18
CA VAL A 89 -1.90 -11.62 6.47
C VAL A 89 -2.29 -10.14 6.50
N GLY A 90 -1.50 -9.29 7.17
CA GLY A 90 -1.71 -7.84 7.20
C GLY A 90 -1.65 -7.20 5.81
N ALA A 91 -0.64 -7.55 5.03
CA ALA A 91 -0.44 -7.05 3.67
C ALA A 91 -1.58 -7.46 2.73
N PHE A 92 -1.98 -8.73 2.74
CA PHE A 92 -3.11 -9.20 1.92
C PHE A 92 -4.43 -8.57 2.36
N THR A 93 -4.66 -8.42 3.66
CA THR A 93 -5.85 -7.73 4.19
C THR A 93 -5.89 -6.29 3.71
N ALA A 94 -4.78 -5.56 3.83
CA ALA A 94 -4.68 -4.18 3.39
C ALA A 94 -4.89 -4.04 1.87
N LEU A 95 -4.28 -4.94 1.09
CA LEU A 95 -4.38 -4.95 -0.37
C LEU A 95 -5.82 -5.22 -0.83
N ILE A 96 -6.43 -6.32 -0.36
CA ILE A 96 -7.75 -6.76 -0.78
C ILE A 96 -8.80 -5.72 -0.36
N CYS A 97 -8.80 -5.30 0.90
CA CYS A 97 -9.74 -4.29 1.39
C CYS A 97 -9.54 -2.94 0.72
N GLY A 98 -8.30 -2.55 0.42
CA GLY A 98 -7.99 -1.27 -0.22
C GLY A 98 -8.45 -1.20 -1.67
N VAL A 99 -8.21 -2.28 -2.42
CA VAL A 99 -8.67 -2.42 -3.80
C VAL A 99 -10.20 -2.48 -3.85
N MET A 100 -10.84 -3.27 -2.97
CA MET A 100 -12.31 -3.33 -2.90
C MET A 100 -12.91 -1.98 -2.51
N TRP A 101 -12.32 -1.26 -1.55
CA TRP A 101 -12.77 0.08 -1.18
C TRP A 101 -12.68 1.06 -2.35
N ALA A 102 -11.57 1.07 -3.10
CA ALA A 102 -11.45 1.89 -4.30
C ALA A 102 -12.44 1.49 -5.41
N MET A 103 -12.75 0.18 -5.50
CA MET A 103 -13.69 -0.36 -6.47
C MET A 103 -15.13 0.15 -6.28
N SER A 104 -15.51 0.48 -5.04
CA SER A 104 -16.82 1.08 -4.70
C SER A 104 -17.04 2.46 -5.33
N PHE A 105 -15.97 3.16 -5.76
CA PHE A 105 -16.08 4.47 -6.41
C PHE A 105 -15.80 4.39 -7.92
N HIS A 106 -14.74 3.65 -8.29
CA HIS A 106 -14.22 3.66 -9.66
C HIS A 106 -13.93 2.26 -10.18
N THR A 107 -14.96 1.41 -10.22
CA THR A 107 -14.85 0.01 -10.64
C THR A 107 -14.11 -0.18 -11.97
N ARG A 108 -14.38 0.67 -12.97
CA ARG A 108 -13.72 0.58 -14.29
C ARG A 108 -12.22 0.86 -14.21
N ILE A 109 -11.81 1.88 -13.46
CA ILE A 109 -10.39 2.25 -13.33
C ILE A 109 -9.65 1.14 -12.57
N VAL A 110 -10.22 0.69 -11.44
CA VAL A 110 -9.63 -0.39 -10.64
C VAL A 110 -9.49 -1.68 -11.46
N ALA A 111 -10.51 -2.05 -12.24
CA ALA A 111 -10.44 -3.20 -13.12
C ALA A 111 -9.36 -3.05 -14.20
N CYS A 112 -9.24 -1.87 -14.82
CA CYS A 112 -8.17 -1.59 -15.79
C CYS A 112 -6.78 -1.70 -15.16
N VAL A 113 -6.57 -1.16 -13.96
CA VAL A 113 -5.28 -1.26 -13.26
C VAL A 113 -4.97 -2.71 -12.88
N ALA A 114 -5.96 -3.46 -12.39
CA ALA A 114 -5.79 -4.88 -12.05
C ALA A 114 -5.45 -5.72 -13.28
N MET A 115 -6.12 -5.49 -14.42
CA MET A 115 -5.80 -6.15 -15.69
C MET A 115 -4.41 -5.77 -16.19
N ALA A 116 -4.06 -4.49 -16.15
CA ALA A 116 -2.73 -4.02 -16.57
C ALA A 116 -1.62 -4.65 -15.71
N TRP A 117 -1.83 -4.75 -14.40
CA TRP A 117 -0.91 -5.46 -13.50
C TRP A 117 -0.84 -6.96 -13.81
N GLY A 118 -1.98 -7.60 -14.09
CA GLY A 118 -2.03 -9.01 -14.50
C GLY A 118 -1.26 -9.26 -15.81
N CYS A 119 -1.40 -8.37 -16.80
CA CYS A 119 -0.61 -8.40 -18.02
C CYS A 119 0.89 -8.18 -17.75
N TYR A 120 1.23 -7.24 -16.85
CA TYR A 120 2.61 -6.97 -16.44
C TYR A 120 3.26 -8.21 -15.80
N TRP A 121 2.53 -8.88 -14.92
CA TRP A 121 2.96 -10.14 -14.29
C TRP A 121 3.08 -11.27 -15.31
N ALA A 122 2.11 -11.43 -16.22
CA ALA A 122 2.15 -12.44 -17.27
C ALA A 122 3.32 -12.24 -18.26
N ALA A 123 3.68 -10.98 -18.52
CA ALA A 123 4.85 -10.62 -19.32
C ALA A 123 6.20 -10.85 -18.60
N LYS A 124 6.19 -11.35 -17.35
CA LYS A 124 7.38 -11.60 -16.53
C LYS A 124 8.28 -10.37 -16.38
N LEU A 125 7.67 -9.19 -16.34
CA LEU A 125 8.37 -7.93 -16.14
C LEU A 125 8.92 -7.83 -14.71
N PRO A 126 9.98 -7.03 -14.49
CA PRO A 126 10.70 -7.04 -13.23
C PRO A 126 9.86 -6.51 -12.06
N LYS A 127 9.94 -7.19 -10.91
CA LYS A 127 9.39 -6.75 -9.60
C LYS A 127 7.87 -6.50 -9.63
N PRO A 128 7.07 -7.47 -10.11
CA PRO A 128 5.64 -7.28 -10.29
C PRO A 128 4.91 -7.00 -8.98
N TYR A 129 5.35 -7.57 -7.85
CA TYR A 129 4.68 -7.37 -6.56
C TYR A 129 4.86 -5.94 -6.03
N TYR A 130 6.07 -5.40 -6.07
CA TYR A 130 6.32 -3.99 -5.74
C TYR A 130 5.44 -3.03 -6.56
N VAL A 131 5.37 -3.26 -7.87
CA VAL A 131 4.53 -2.45 -8.77
C VAL A 131 3.05 -2.57 -8.38
N GLY A 132 2.59 -3.77 -8.01
CA GLY A 132 1.23 -4.01 -7.55
C GLY A 132 0.89 -3.27 -6.25
N GLU A 133 1.78 -3.33 -5.26
CA GLU A 133 1.61 -2.63 -3.97
C GLU A 133 1.55 -1.10 -4.18
N VAL A 134 2.47 -0.55 -4.98
CA VAL A 134 2.47 0.89 -5.30
C VAL A 134 1.24 1.29 -6.09
N ALA A 135 0.78 0.46 -7.05
CA ALA A 135 -0.45 0.71 -7.80
C ALA A 135 -1.68 0.69 -6.89
N ALA A 136 -1.75 -0.24 -5.92
CA ALA A 136 -2.83 -0.29 -4.94
C ALA A 136 -2.87 0.96 -4.06
N PHE A 137 -1.72 1.42 -3.54
CA PHE A 137 -1.65 2.70 -2.85
C PHE A 137 -2.07 3.86 -3.76
N GLY A 138 -1.63 3.87 -5.02
CA GLY A 138 -2.01 4.86 -6.02
C GLY A 138 -3.52 4.93 -6.25
N LEU A 139 -4.20 3.78 -6.32
CA LEU A 139 -5.66 3.70 -6.43
C LEU A 139 -6.36 4.27 -5.21
N ILE A 140 -5.89 3.94 -4.00
CA ILE A 140 -6.49 4.44 -2.76
C ILE A 140 -6.33 5.96 -2.67
N TYR A 141 -5.09 6.48 -2.80
CA TYR A 141 -4.86 7.91 -2.72
C TYR A 141 -5.52 8.68 -3.87
N GLY A 142 -5.53 8.13 -5.08
CA GLY A 142 -6.25 8.71 -6.22
C GLY A 142 -7.73 8.85 -5.91
N THR A 143 -8.37 7.80 -5.41
CA THR A 143 -9.80 7.80 -5.04
C THR A 143 -10.11 8.78 -3.90
N ILE A 144 -9.22 8.91 -2.92
CA ILE A 144 -9.41 9.89 -1.83
C ILE A 144 -9.40 11.32 -2.37
N LEU A 145 -8.56 11.61 -3.39
CA LEU A 145 -8.32 12.97 -3.89
C LEU A 145 -9.27 13.42 -5.02
N THR A 146 -9.99 12.50 -5.66
CA THR A 146 -10.98 12.77 -6.72
C THR A 146 -12.39 12.67 -6.16
#